data_AF-A0A8B6D1W6-F1
#
_entry.id   AF-A0A8B6D1W6-F1
#
_cell.length_a   1.000
_cell.length_b   1.000
_cell.length_c   1.000
_cell.angle_alpha   90.00
_cell.angle_beta   90.00
_cell.angle_gamma   90.00
#
_symmetry.space_group_name_H-M   'P 1'
#
loop_
_entity.id
_entity.type
_entity.pdbx_description
1 polymer ?
#
loop_
_entity_poly.entity_id
_entity_poly.type
_entity_poly.pdbx_seq_one_letter_code
_entity_poly.pdbx_strand_id
1 'polypeptide(L)'
;MTGAKYYGLTLKKLNINGKRQTKLDDLDEIQCNDFIFHHKNRKKFINKSGGIALGYKSYLESFITPITTDCQFGLWFSIDKKVFDSPENVIFGIVYVPPENSSYSSVEAFNDIEREFHKFNENTNLICLVGDFNARTGNLRDYIENNVTEDYFVNNIIDITELTDIKILDELCIPKHRNSPDLVVNNFGRKLVDFCKNLSVVDYALSTAHLLKFVKHFEVLEFSKLYSDIHSPLSLFLGEIRPEFIHQNECDRNIPVRIKPWKFEKSLDFKNNIDLSRVEAVLENLDILNTNTTDVQKDNVNQVVQEISNILLESAKFLVNLRKANMF
;
A
#
# COMPACT_ATOMS: atom_id res chain seq x y z
N MET A 1 14.70 18.88 9.26
CA MET A 1 13.35 18.82 8.65
C MET A 1 12.99 17.36 8.42
N THR A 2 12.07 16.83 9.21
CA THR A 2 11.66 15.41 9.19
C THR A 2 10.52 15.22 8.19
N GLY A 3 10.85 14.71 7.00
CA GLY A 3 9.86 14.35 5.98
C GLY A 3 8.94 13.22 6.44
N ALA A 4 7.63 13.41 6.27
CA ALA A 4 6.64 12.33 6.30
C ALA A 4 6.95 11.35 5.16
N LYS A 5 6.94 10.05 5.46
CA LYS A 5 7.20 8.98 4.49
C LYS A 5 5.86 8.29 4.14
N TYR A 6 5.58 8.03 2.86
CA TYR A 6 4.24 7.71 2.34
C TYR A 6 4.23 6.34 1.62
N TYR A 7 3.64 5.29 2.20
CA TYR A 7 3.67 3.94 1.58
C TYR A 7 2.27 3.36 1.34
N GLY A 8 1.72 3.48 0.12
CA GLY A 8 0.36 3.05 -0.26
C GLY A 8 0.26 1.66 -0.92
N LEU A 9 -0.74 0.85 -0.60
CA LEU A 9 -1.38 -0.10 -1.55
C LEU A 9 -2.35 0.73 -2.40
N THR A 10 -2.28 0.66 -3.74
CA THR A 10 -3.27 1.32 -4.62
C THR A 10 -4.17 0.26 -5.26
N LEU A 11 -5.44 0.17 -4.90
CA LEU A 11 -6.43 -0.56 -5.69
C LEU A 11 -6.82 0.31 -6.89
N LYS A 12 -6.08 0.22 -8.00
CA LYS A 12 -6.12 1.18 -9.13
C LYS A 12 -7.48 1.33 -9.81
N LYS A 13 -8.37 0.32 -9.80
CA LYS A 13 -9.74 0.48 -10.35
C LYS A 13 -10.70 1.16 -9.38
N LEU A 14 -10.47 1.01 -8.07
CA LEU A 14 -11.26 1.61 -6.99
C LEU A 14 -10.65 2.91 -6.44
N ASN A 15 -9.43 3.27 -6.82
CA ASN A 15 -8.69 4.38 -6.23
C ASN A 15 -8.68 4.32 -4.68
N ILE A 16 -8.48 3.14 -4.10
CA ILE A 16 -8.29 2.96 -2.64
C ILE A 16 -6.79 2.88 -2.37
N ASN A 17 -6.31 3.74 -1.48
CA ASN A 17 -4.92 3.91 -1.08
C ASN A 17 -4.68 3.52 0.39
N GLY A 18 -4.20 2.31 0.67
CA GLY A 18 -3.81 1.90 2.02
C GLY A 18 -2.40 2.35 2.39
N LYS A 19 -2.24 3.41 3.20
CA LYS A 19 -0.94 3.96 3.63
C LYS A 19 -0.40 3.27 4.90
N ARG A 20 0.92 3.03 4.96
CA ARG A 20 1.65 2.46 6.12
C ARG A 20 2.77 3.39 6.57
N GLN A 21 3.20 3.26 7.83
CA GLN A 21 4.20 4.10 8.48
C GLN A 21 3.95 5.59 8.25
N THR A 22 2.70 6.01 8.43
CA THR A 22 2.26 7.38 8.12
C THR A 22 3.02 8.44 8.92
N LYS A 23 3.56 8.04 10.07
CA LYS A 23 4.17 8.91 11.10
C LYS A 23 3.21 10.01 11.54
N LEU A 24 1.91 9.73 11.44
CA LEU A 24 0.87 10.62 11.89
C LEU A 24 0.53 10.27 13.34
N ASP A 25 0.24 11.31 14.12
CA ASP A 25 -0.44 11.18 15.39
C ASP A 25 -1.91 11.59 15.27
N ASP A 26 -2.65 11.48 16.37
CA ASP A 26 -4.07 11.82 16.45
C ASP A 26 -4.38 13.31 16.18
N LEU A 27 -3.34 14.15 16.01
CA LEU A 27 -3.45 15.57 15.70
C LEU A 27 -3.15 15.87 14.22
N ASP A 28 -2.64 14.90 13.45
CA ASP A 28 -2.30 15.10 12.05
C ASP A 28 -3.48 14.71 11.13
N GLU A 29 -4.01 15.66 10.37
CA GLU A 29 -5.00 15.41 9.31
C GLU A 29 -4.32 15.33 7.93
N ILE A 30 -4.50 14.23 7.20
CA ILE A 30 -4.20 14.19 5.76
C ILE A 30 -5.43 14.69 5.00
N GLN A 31 -5.27 15.84 4.34
CA GLN A 31 -6.24 16.32 3.36
C GLN A 31 -5.69 16.07 1.94
N CYS A 32 -6.39 15.24 1.17
CA CYS A 32 -6.16 15.07 -0.26
C CYS A 32 -7.51 15.14 -0.96
N ASN A 33 -7.61 15.96 -2.01
CA ASN A 33 -8.88 16.18 -2.70
C ASN A 33 -9.51 14.86 -3.18
N ASP A 34 -10.82 14.76 -2.94
CA ASP A 34 -11.66 13.61 -3.27
C ASP A 34 -11.28 12.32 -2.58
N PHE A 35 -10.37 12.33 -1.59
CA PHE A 35 -10.06 11.17 -0.78
C PHE A 35 -10.53 11.36 0.66
N ILE A 36 -11.17 10.34 1.20
CA ILE A 36 -11.50 10.20 2.62
C ILE A 36 -10.44 9.31 3.23
N PHE A 37 -9.90 9.73 4.38
CA PHE A 37 -8.90 8.98 5.11
C PHE A 37 -9.41 8.50 6.46
N HIS A 38 -9.13 7.24 6.77
CA HIS A 38 -9.26 6.64 8.10
C HIS A 38 -7.88 6.30 8.61
N HIS A 39 -7.59 6.66 9.84
CA HIS A 39 -6.27 6.49 10.43
C HIS A 39 -6.35 5.58 11.64
N LYS A 40 -5.41 4.63 11.71
CA LYS A 40 -5.08 3.90 12.93
C LYS A 40 -3.69 4.33 13.36
N ASN A 41 -3.69 5.43 14.12
CA ASN A 41 -2.48 6.00 14.67
C ASN A 41 -2.01 5.20 15.90
N ARG A 42 -0.74 5.34 16.24
CA ARG A 42 -0.20 4.78 17.48
C ARG A 42 -0.46 5.74 18.64
N LYS A 43 -0.98 5.26 19.77
CA LYS A 43 -1.21 6.09 20.96
C LYS A 43 0.12 6.59 21.56
N LYS A 44 0.22 7.92 21.74
CA LYS A 44 1.18 8.72 22.55
C LYS A 44 2.65 8.24 22.60
N PHE A 45 3.54 8.84 21.79
CA PHE A 45 4.99 8.83 22.08
C PHE A 45 5.73 10.07 21.57
N ILE A 46 6.90 10.35 22.17
CA ILE A 46 7.80 11.51 21.95
C ILE A 46 8.32 11.61 20.50
N ASN A 47 8.35 10.50 19.75
CA ASN A 47 8.76 10.44 18.35
C ASN A 47 7.62 9.90 17.47
N LYS A 48 7.17 10.70 16.50
CA LYS A 48 6.15 10.33 15.50
C LYS A 48 6.66 9.18 14.60
N SER A 49 6.34 7.93 14.94
CA SER A 49 6.78 6.74 14.19
C SER A 49 5.68 5.68 14.10
N GLY A 50 5.43 5.16 12.88
CA GLY A 50 4.41 4.14 12.61
C GLY A 50 3.06 4.72 12.16
N GLY A 51 1.99 3.93 12.28
CA GLY A 51 0.63 4.31 11.87
C GLY A 51 0.20 3.69 10.53
N ILE A 52 -1.08 3.36 10.43
CA ILE A 52 -1.72 2.82 9.23
C ILE A 52 -2.83 3.78 8.84
N ALA A 53 -3.05 3.99 7.55
CA ALA A 53 -4.20 4.73 7.07
C ALA A 53 -4.84 4.06 5.87
N LEU A 54 -6.13 4.24 5.72
CA LEU A 54 -6.92 3.86 4.57
C LEU A 54 -7.41 5.15 3.92
N GLY A 55 -6.95 5.44 2.71
CA GLY A 55 -7.52 6.48 1.86
C GLY A 55 -8.43 5.85 0.81
N TYR A 56 -9.58 6.43 0.51
CA TYR A 56 -10.41 6.00 -0.61
C TYR A 56 -11.13 7.17 -1.23
N LYS A 57 -11.52 7.05 -2.51
CA LYS A 57 -12.25 8.12 -3.17
C LYS A 57 -13.62 8.37 -2.51
N SER A 58 -14.00 9.63 -2.36
CA SER A 58 -15.25 10.03 -1.68
C SER A 58 -16.52 9.40 -2.28
N TYR A 59 -16.54 9.10 -3.59
CA TYR A 59 -17.65 8.39 -4.22
C TYR A 59 -17.82 6.93 -3.75
N LEU A 60 -16.81 6.35 -3.07
CA LEU A 60 -16.87 5.01 -2.47
C LEU A 60 -17.33 5.01 -1.01
N GLU A 61 -17.56 6.17 -0.41
CA GLU A 61 -17.89 6.32 1.02
C GLU A 61 -19.07 5.46 1.46
N SER A 62 -20.14 5.41 0.66
CA SER A 62 -21.33 4.60 0.95
C SER A 62 -21.11 3.09 0.85
N PHE A 63 -19.98 2.65 0.30
CA PHE A 63 -19.67 1.23 0.09
C PHE A 63 -18.55 0.72 0.99
N ILE A 64 -17.87 1.61 1.72
CA ILE A 64 -16.75 1.26 2.58
C ILE A 64 -17.18 1.41 4.04
N THR A 65 -17.10 0.31 4.79
CA THR A 65 -17.39 0.31 6.23
C THR A 65 -16.11 -0.01 7.01
N PRO A 66 -15.49 0.96 7.69
CA PRO A 66 -14.38 0.69 8.61
C PRO A 66 -14.82 -0.25 9.73
N ILE A 67 -13.96 -1.21 10.08
CA ILE A 67 -14.20 -2.19 11.14
C ILE A 67 -13.27 -1.85 12.31
N THR A 68 -13.85 -1.49 13.46
CA THR A 68 -13.08 -1.19 14.67
C THR A 68 -12.69 -2.48 15.37
N THR A 69 -11.40 -2.62 15.65
CA THR A 69 -10.84 -3.78 16.32
C THR A 69 -9.70 -3.39 17.26
N ASP A 70 -9.41 -4.26 18.24
CA ASP A 70 -8.37 -4.03 19.25
C ASP A 70 -6.95 -4.34 18.72
N CYS A 71 -6.79 -5.06 17.60
CA CYS A 71 -5.48 -5.36 17.03
C CYS A 71 -4.73 -4.08 16.63
N GLN A 72 -3.53 -3.90 17.17
CA GLN A 72 -2.73 -2.71 16.88
C GLN A 72 -2.01 -2.76 15.53
N PHE A 73 -1.96 -3.94 14.90
CA PHE A 73 -1.18 -4.21 13.69
C PHE A 73 -2.03 -4.20 12.41
N GLY A 74 -3.36 -4.14 12.53
CA GLY A 74 -4.31 -4.15 11.42
C GLY A 74 -5.30 -2.99 11.46
N LEU A 75 -5.53 -2.35 10.31
CA LEU A 75 -6.68 -1.47 10.05
C LEU A 75 -7.63 -2.22 9.12
N TRP A 76 -8.84 -2.51 9.60
CA TRP A 76 -9.81 -3.33 8.90
C TRP A 76 -10.96 -2.51 8.32
N PHE A 77 -11.48 -2.96 7.18
CA PHE A 77 -12.66 -2.38 6.55
C PHE A 77 -13.33 -3.42 5.65
N SER A 78 -14.64 -3.29 5.45
CA SER A 78 -15.37 -4.06 4.44
C SER A 78 -15.74 -3.17 3.26
N ILE A 79 -15.79 -3.80 2.08
CA ILE A 79 -16.33 -3.22 0.86
C ILE A 79 -17.62 -3.97 0.52
N ASP A 80 -18.69 -3.22 0.28
CA ASP A 80 -20.00 -3.77 -0.08
C ASP A 80 -19.90 -4.63 -1.35
N LYS A 81 -20.55 -5.79 -1.32
CA LYS A 81 -20.59 -6.77 -2.40
C LYS A 81 -21.01 -6.21 -3.76
N LYS A 82 -21.82 -5.15 -3.76
CA LYS A 82 -22.27 -4.45 -4.97
C LYS A 82 -21.11 -3.85 -5.78
N VAL A 83 -19.99 -3.54 -5.11
CA VAL A 83 -18.82 -2.94 -5.77
C VAL A 83 -18.12 -3.95 -6.69
N PHE A 84 -18.10 -5.22 -6.33
CA PHE A 84 -17.39 -6.29 -7.05
C PHE A 84 -18.30 -7.32 -7.72
N ASP A 85 -19.61 -7.20 -7.55
CA ASP A 85 -20.57 -8.24 -7.88
C ASP A 85 -20.23 -9.60 -7.23
N SER A 86 -19.73 -9.52 -6.00
CA SER A 86 -19.40 -10.69 -5.20
C SER A 86 -20.66 -11.22 -4.49
N PRO A 87 -20.68 -12.50 -4.09
CA PRO A 87 -21.80 -13.05 -3.31
C PRO A 87 -21.93 -12.37 -1.93
N GLU A 88 -20.81 -11.91 -1.39
CA GLU A 88 -20.65 -11.39 -0.03
C GLU A 88 -19.76 -10.14 -0.02
N ASN A 89 -19.80 -9.38 1.07
CA ASN A 89 -18.91 -8.24 1.25
C ASN A 89 -17.46 -8.73 1.34
N VAL A 90 -16.53 -7.95 0.80
CA VAL A 90 -15.10 -8.29 0.83
C VAL A 90 -14.46 -7.56 2.01
N ILE A 91 -13.73 -8.28 2.85
CA ILE A 91 -13.03 -7.72 4.01
C ILE A 91 -11.56 -7.50 3.67
N PHE A 92 -11.05 -6.32 4.00
CA PHE A 92 -9.65 -5.96 3.85
C PHE A 92 -9.02 -5.65 5.20
N GLY A 93 -7.81 -6.15 5.42
CA GLY A 93 -6.95 -5.79 6.54
C GLY A 93 -5.66 -5.14 6.04
N ILE A 94 -5.47 -3.85 6.34
CA ILE A 94 -4.21 -3.16 6.07
C ILE A 94 -3.27 -3.44 7.23
N VAL A 95 -2.21 -4.20 6.98
CA VAL A 95 -1.32 -4.70 8.03
C VAL A 95 0.01 -3.94 8.05
N TYR A 96 0.49 -3.65 9.26
CA TYR A 96 1.86 -3.23 9.51
C TYR A 96 2.42 -3.93 10.75
N VAL A 97 3.27 -4.93 10.53
CA VAL A 97 4.04 -5.60 11.57
C VAL A 97 5.41 -4.92 11.64
N PRO A 98 5.81 -4.32 12.78
CA PRO A 98 7.12 -3.68 12.91
C PRO A 98 8.27 -4.69 12.71
N PRO A 99 9.47 -4.29 12.23
CA PRO A 99 10.62 -5.18 12.08
C PRO A 99 11.04 -5.87 13.39
N GLU A 100 11.64 -7.07 13.31
CA GLU A 100 12.05 -7.86 14.50
C GLU A 100 12.97 -7.11 15.47
N ASN A 101 13.84 -6.26 14.93
CA ASN A 101 14.81 -5.49 15.74
C ASN A 101 14.25 -4.15 16.23
N SER A 102 12.99 -3.87 15.95
CA SER A 102 12.31 -2.66 16.41
C SER A 102 11.91 -2.82 17.87
N SER A 103 12.01 -1.74 18.66
CA SER A 103 11.42 -1.70 20.02
C SER A 103 9.90 -1.92 20.04
N TYR A 104 9.26 -1.89 18.87
CA TYR A 104 7.83 -2.10 18.68
C TYR A 104 7.49 -3.50 18.14
N SER A 105 8.48 -4.38 17.94
CA SER A 105 8.22 -5.74 17.52
C SER A 105 7.37 -6.45 18.59
N SER A 106 6.26 -7.05 18.18
CA SER A 106 5.51 -7.95 19.05
C SER A 106 5.57 -9.35 18.47
N VAL A 107 5.95 -10.31 19.30
CA VAL A 107 5.89 -11.73 18.93
C VAL A 107 4.46 -12.21 18.70
N GLU A 108 3.48 -11.51 19.29
CA GLU A 108 2.04 -11.79 19.19
C GLU A 108 1.38 -11.14 17.96
N ALA A 109 2.11 -10.33 17.18
CA ALA A 109 1.50 -9.58 16.08
C ALA A 109 0.78 -10.47 15.07
N PHE A 110 1.38 -11.62 14.72
CA PHE A 110 0.75 -12.59 13.81
C PHE A 110 -0.46 -13.27 14.47
N ASN A 111 -0.38 -13.63 15.75
CA ASN A 111 -1.48 -14.27 16.50
C ASN A 111 -2.69 -13.33 16.61
N ASP A 112 -2.45 -12.03 16.82
CA ASP A 112 -3.51 -11.01 16.90
C ASP A 112 -4.21 -10.84 15.54
N ILE A 113 -3.44 -10.79 14.45
CA ILE A 113 -3.98 -10.73 13.09
C ILE A 113 -4.76 -12.02 12.75
N GLU A 114 -4.24 -13.18 13.13
CA GLU A 114 -4.84 -14.50 12.87
C GLU A 114 -6.19 -14.65 13.58
N ARG A 115 -6.26 -14.24 14.85
CA ARG A 115 -7.51 -14.25 15.62
C ARG A 115 -8.60 -13.39 14.97
N GLU A 116 -8.24 -12.21 14.48
CA GLU A 116 -9.18 -11.33 13.79
C GLU A 116 -9.57 -11.89 12.43
N PHE A 117 -8.60 -12.45 11.69
CA PHE A 117 -8.87 -13.13 10.43
C PHE A 117 -9.91 -14.24 10.62
N HIS A 118 -9.71 -15.15 11.59
CA HIS A 118 -10.66 -16.22 11.88
C HIS A 118 -12.06 -15.70 12.20
N LYS A 119 -12.16 -14.67 13.06
CA LYS A 119 -13.43 -14.03 13.40
C LYS A 119 -14.16 -13.50 12.16
N PHE A 120 -13.43 -12.95 11.18
CA PHE A 120 -14.02 -12.50 9.93
C PHE A 120 -14.36 -13.66 8.99
N ASN A 121 -13.52 -14.69 8.98
CA ASN A 121 -13.70 -15.88 8.14
C ASN A 121 -14.94 -16.71 8.54
N GLU A 122 -15.44 -16.57 9.78
CA GLU A 122 -16.73 -17.12 10.19
C GLU A 122 -17.92 -16.60 9.36
N ASN A 123 -17.80 -15.41 8.75
CA ASN A 123 -18.90 -14.71 8.09
C ASN A 123 -18.69 -14.51 6.59
N THR A 124 -17.46 -14.66 6.09
CA THR A 124 -17.17 -14.57 4.66
C THR A 124 -15.86 -15.25 4.31
N ASN A 125 -15.81 -15.86 3.13
CA ASN A 125 -14.57 -16.40 2.56
C ASN A 125 -13.86 -15.38 1.66
N LEU A 126 -14.23 -14.10 1.69
CA LEU A 126 -13.65 -13.06 0.83
C LEU A 126 -12.83 -12.07 1.66
N ILE A 127 -11.61 -12.47 2.04
CA ILE A 127 -10.74 -11.69 2.91
C ILE A 127 -9.39 -11.47 2.23
N CYS A 128 -8.88 -10.23 2.31
CA CYS A 128 -7.55 -9.87 1.83
C CYS A 128 -6.76 -9.07 2.87
N LEU A 129 -5.57 -9.52 3.22
CA LEU A 129 -4.60 -8.79 4.01
C LEU A 129 -3.54 -8.18 3.11
N VAL A 130 -3.28 -6.91 3.30
CA VAL A 130 -2.38 -6.13 2.45
C VAL A 130 -1.50 -5.33 3.37
N GLY A 131 -0.18 -5.55 3.31
CA GLY A 131 0.62 -5.04 4.40
C GLY A 131 2.10 -5.26 4.29
N ASP A 132 2.80 -4.57 5.19
CA ASP A 132 4.21 -4.81 5.42
C ASP A 132 4.31 -5.64 6.68
N PHE A 133 4.54 -6.93 6.48
CA PHE A 133 4.68 -7.90 7.56
C PHE A 133 6.10 -7.91 8.14
N ASN A 134 7.05 -7.19 7.54
CA ASN A 134 8.49 -7.29 7.82
C ASN A 134 9.01 -8.73 7.91
N ALA A 135 8.33 -9.62 7.17
CA ALA A 135 8.62 -11.03 7.07
C ALA A 135 9.47 -11.24 5.82
N ARG A 136 10.59 -11.94 5.98
CA ARG A 136 11.44 -12.41 4.88
C ARG A 136 11.30 -13.91 4.86
N THR A 137 10.66 -14.44 3.82
CA THR A 137 10.22 -15.83 3.77
C THR A 137 11.13 -16.71 2.92
N GLY A 138 12.09 -16.15 2.18
CA GLY A 138 12.84 -16.88 1.18
C GLY A 138 11.92 -17.59 0.20
N ASN A 139 12.27 -18.84 -0.12
CA ASN A 139 11.43 -19.77 -0.89
C ASN A 139 10.70 -20.79 -0.01
N LEU A 140 10.41 -20.45 1.26
CA LEU A 140 9.60 -21.32 2.11
C LEU A 140 8.21 -21.51 1.49
N ARG A 141 7.75 -22.77 1.46
CA ARG A 141 6.41 -23.15 1.02
C ARG A 141 5.39 -22.68 2.06
N ASP A 142 4.36 -22.00 1.60
CA ASP A 142 3.25 -21.41 2.36
C ASP A 142 1.95 -22.21 2.24
N TYR A 143 1.99 -23.39 1.61
CA TYR A 143 0.89 -24.35 1.56
C TYR A 143 1.29 -25.68 2.23
N ILE A 144 0.28 -26.47 2.61
CA ILE A 144 0.45 -27.83 3.13
C ILE A 144 0.48 -28.80 1.95
N GLU A 145 1.57 -29.58 1.82
CA GLU A 145 1.69 -30.61 0.80
C GLU A 145 1.05 -31.89 1.34
N ASN A 146 -0.12 -32.25 0.80
CA ASN A 146 -0.76 -33.53 1.11
C ASN A 146 0.08 -34.65 0.50
N ASN A 147 1.08 -35.13 1.22
CA ASN A 147 1.62 -36.47 1.01
C ASN A 147 0.55 -37.44 1.48
N VAL A 148 -0.39 -37.74 0.61
CA VAL A 148 -1.40 -38.77 0.83
C VAL A 148 -0.68 -40.12 0.85
N THR A 149 -0.10 -40.48 1.99
CA THR A 149 0.04 -41.89 2.34
C THR A 149 -1.34 -42.36 2.76
N GLU A 150 -1.81 -43.44 2.14
CA GLU A 150 -3.15 -44.04 2.31
C GLU A 150 -3.55 -44.26 3.79
N ASP A 151 -2.58 -44.29 4.71
CA ASP A 151 -2.78 -44.45 6.15
C ASP A 151 -3.44 -43.27 6.87
N TYR A 152 -3.46 -42.05 6.30
CA TYR A 152 -4.09 -40.88 6.95
C TYR A 152 -5.61 -40.78 6.72
N PHE A 153 -6.19 -41.57 5.80
CA PHE A 153 -7.63 -41.56 5.57
C PHE A 153 -8.45 -42.17 6.71
N VAL A 154 -7.80 -42.94 7.59
CA VAL A 154 -8.53 -43.75 8.56
C VAL A 154 -8.84 -43.00 9.85
N ASN A 155 -8.12 -41.90 10.18
CA ASN A 155 -8.13 -41.40 11.55
C ASN A 155 -8.12 -39.87 11.78
N ASN A 156 -8.48 -38.99 10.83
CA ASN A 156 -9.10 -37.66 11.09
C ASN A 156 -9.00 -36.73 9.88
N ILE A 157 -10.17 -36.32 9.38
CA ILE A 157 -10.53 -35.03 8.76
C ILE A 157 -9.34 -34.22 8.20
N ILE A 158 -8.91 -34.55 6.97
CA ILE A 158 -8.40 -33.49 6.09
C ILE A 158 -9.62 -32.61 5.78
N ASP A 159 -9.59 -31.35 6.21
CA ASP A 159 -10.72 -30.46 6.00
C ASP A 159 -10.95 -30.32 4.49
N ILE A 160 -12.17 -30.59 4.06
CA ILE A 160 -12.56 -30.66 2.64
C ILE A 160 -12.25 -29.31 1.93
N THR A 161 -12.18 -28.24 2.72
CA THR A 161 -11.80 -26.87 2.35
C THR A 161 -10.37 -26.76 1.80
N GLU A 162 -9.38 -27.42 2.39
CA GLU A 162 -7.98 -27.38 1.92
C GLU A 162 -7.83 -28.03 0.52
N LEU A 163 -8.56 -29.12 0.29
CA LEU A 163 -8.64 -29.78 -1.01
C LEU A 163 -9.35 -28.91 -2.06
N THR A 164 -10.24 -28.01 -1.65
CA THR A 164 -10.87 -27.04 -2.57
C THR A 164 -9.95 -25.88 -2.90
N ASP A 165 -9.14 -25.40 -1.96
CA ASP A 165 -8.27 -24.23 -2.18
C ASP A 165 -7.12 -24.56 -3.14
N ILE A 166 -6.47 -25.72 -3.02
CA ILE A 166 -5.44 -26.15 -3.97
C ILE A 166 -6.01 -26.28 -5.39
N LYS A 167 -7.25 -26.79 -5.52
CA LYS A 167 -7.93 -26.88 -6.81
C LYS A 167 -8.20 -25.49 -7.40
N ILE A 168 -8.59 -24.51 -6.57
CA ILE A 168 -8.77 -23.13 -7.03
C ILE A 168 -7.45 -22.54 -7.54
N LEU A 169 -6.33 -22.77 -6.86
CA LEU A 169 -5.02 -22.31 -7.33
C LEU A 169 -4.64 -22.96 -8.67
N ASP A 170 -4.92 -24.26 -8.83
CA ASP A 170 -4.72 -24.99 -10.10
C ASP A 170 -5.59 -24.43 -11.22
N GLU A 171 -6.89 -24.22 -10.98
CA GLU A 171 -7.83 -23.61 -11.93
C GLU A 171 -7.36 -22.21 -12.38
N LEU A 172 -6.81 -21.43 -11.46
CA LEU A 172 -6.30 -20.07 -11.72
C LEU A 172 -4.87 -20.05 -12.28
N CYS A 173 -4.24 -21.22 -12.48
CA CYS A 173 -2.85 -21.36 -12.92
C CYS A 173 -1.86 -20.58 -12.06
N ILE A 174 -2.10 -20.50 -10.75
CA ILE A 174 -1.23 -19.79 -9.81
C ILE A 174 -0.04 -20.69 -9.47
N PRO A 175 1.22 -20.22 -9.65
CA PRO A 175 2.40 -21.01 -9.30
C PRO A 175 2.40 -21.37 -7.81
N LYS A 176 2.48 -22.67 -7.51
CA LYS A 176 2.57 -23.18 -6.12
C LYS A 176 3.96 -22.97 -5.52
N HIS A 177 4.98 -22.85 -6.37
CA HIS A 177 6.35 -22.63 -5.92
C HIS A 177 6.70 -21.15 -5.99
N ARG A 178 7.08 -20.62 -4.84
CA ARG A 178 7.53 -19.24 -4.71
C ARG A 178 8.90 -19.09 -5.36
N ASN A 179 9.04 -18.00 -6.11
CA ASN A 179 10.30 -17.61 -6.73
C ASN A 179 10.71 -16.25 -6.18
N SER A 180 11.14 -16.23 -4.92
CA SER A 180 11.56 -15.00 -4.26
C SER A 180 12.98 -14.64 -4.70
N PRO A 181 13.23 -13.40 -5.16
CA PRO A 181 14.59 -12.91 -5.39
C PRO A 181 15.34 -12.71 -4.06
N ASP A 182 14.62 -12.52 -2.96
CA ASP A 182 15.17 -12.48 -1.61
C ASP A 182 15.08 -13.86 -0.96
N LEU A 183 16.22 -14.55 -0.86
CA LEU A 183 16.31 -15.89 -0.31
C LEU A 183 16.44 -15.93 1.22
N VAL A 184 16.52 -14.77 1.88
CA VAL A 184 16.69 -14.70 3.34
C VAL A 184 15.39 -15.09 4.04
N VAL A 185 15.52 -15.87 5.12
CA VAL A 185 14.42 -16.23 6.01
C VAL A 185 14.67 -15.62 7.39
N ASN A 186 13.73 -14.81 7.90
CA ASN A 186 13.73 -14.35 9.29
C ASN A 186 12.62 -15.04 10.13
N ASN A 187 12.54 -14.75 11.42
CA ASN A 187 11.57 -15.38 12.33
C ASN A 187 10.13 -15.01 11.96
N PHE A 188 9.88 -13.77 11.57
CA PHE A 188 8.58 -13.32 11.05
C PHE A 188 8.23 -13.98 9.71
N GLY A 189 9.22 -14.31 8.90
CA GLY A 189 9.05 -15.13 7.70
C GLY A 189 8.49 -16.51 8.02
N ARG A 190 9.07 -17.18 9.03
CA ARG A 190 8.57 -18.48 9.48
C ARG A 190 7.15 -18.37 10.05
N LYS A 191 6.91 -17.38 10.91
CA LYS A 191 5.57 -17.12 11.47
C LYS A 191 4.52 -16.81 10.40
N LEU A 192 4.88 -16.01 9.40
CA LEU A 192 3.98 -15.71 8.28
C LEU A 192 3.68 -16.96 7.46
N VAL A 193 4.68 -17.82 7.22
CA VAL A 193 4.46 -19.10 6.52
C VAL A 193 3.54 -20.02 7.32
N ASP A 194 3.71 -20.10 8.64
CA ASP A 194 2.85 -20.90 9.51
C ASP A 194 1.43 -20.32 9.55
N PHE A 195 1.29 -19.00 9.65
CA PHE A 195 0.02 -18.27 9.50
C PHE A 195 -0.68 -18.60 8.17
N CYS A 196 0.07 -18.56 7.06
CA CYS A 196 -0.46 -18.88 5.72
C CYS A 196 -0.99 -20.30 5.63
N LYS A 197 -0.27 -21.27 6.20
CA LYS A 197 -0.68 -22.67 6.24
C LYS A 197 -1.92 -22.89 7.09
N ASN A 198 -1.98 -22.27 8.27
CA ASN A 198 -3.13 -22.38 9.17
C ASN A 198 -4.40 -21.78 8.58
N LEU A 199 -4.26 -20.74 7.74
CA LEU A 199 -5.38 -20.00 7.18
C LEU A 199 -5.64 -20.29 5.69
N SER A 200 -4.84 -21.15 5.05
CA SER A 200 -4.86 -21.39 3.61
C SER A 200 -4.81 -20.10 2.76
N VAL A 201 -3.95 -19.14 3.13
CA VAL A 201 -3.77 -17.85 2.41
C VAL A 201 -2.42 -17.76 1.71
N VAL A 202 -2.35 -17.05 0.56
CA VAL A 202 -1.16 -17.03 -0.34
C VAL A 202 -0.66 -15.60 -0.62
N ASP A 203 0.67 -15.39 -0.52
CA ASP A 203 1.56 -14.26 -0.91
C ASP A 203 1.17 -12.78 -0.63
N TYR A 204 2.15 -11.84 -0.52
CA TYR A 204 2.14 -10.46 0.06
C TYR A 204 1.09 -9.40 -0.42
N ALA A 205 -0.03 -9.84 -0.97
CA ALA A 205 -1.37 -9.37 -0.66
C ALA A 205 -2.19 -10.63 -0.30
N LEU A 206 -2.13 -11.08 0.96
CA LEU A 206 -2.61 -12.40 1.38
C LEU A 206 -4.11 -12.47 1.17
N SER A 207 -4.56 -13.38 0.33
CA SER A 207 -5.98 -13.51 0.00
C SER A 207 -6.45 -14.91 0.31
N THR A 208 -7.71 -15.04 0.73
CA THR A 208 -8.40 -16.33 0.65
C THR A 208 -8.47 -16.78 -0.82
N ALA A 209 -8.43 -18.10 -1.05
CA ALA A 209 -8.45 -18.65 -2.40
C ALA A 209 -9.70 -18.23 -3.20
N HIS A 210 -10.84 -18.08 -2.52
CA HIS A 210 -12.10 -17.66 -3.13
C HIS A 210 -12.04 -16.24 -3.69
N LEU A 211 -11.36 -15.32 -3.00
CA LEU A 211 -11.21 -13.94 -3.47
C LEU A 211 -10.25 -13.84 -4.68
N LEU A 212 -9.31 -14.77 -4.85
CA LEU A 212 -8.40 -14.80 -6.00
C LEU A 212 -9.15 -14.89 -7.33
N LYS A 213 -10.36 -15.48 -7.36
CA LYS A 213 -11.22 -15.53 -8.55
C LYS A 213 -11.63 -14.14 -9.07
N PHE A 214 -11.61 -13.13 -8.21
CA PHE A 214 -11.94 -11.74 -8.55
C PHE A 214 -10.70 -10.89 -8.89
N VAL A 215 -9.50 -11.39 -8.62
CA VAL A 215 -8.24 -10.72 -8.95
C VAL A 215 -8.01 -10.77 -10.45
N LYS A 216 -7.95 -9.60 -11.08
CA LYS A 216 -7.69 -9.45 -12.52
C LYS A 216 -6.22 -9.18 -12.80
N HIS A 217 -5.55 -8.47 -11.90
CA HIS A 217 -4.16 -8.09 -12.07
C HIS A 217 -3.52 -7.79 -10.71
N PHE A 218 -2.25 -8.16 -10.56
CA PHE A 218 -1.43 -7.81 -9.42
C PHE A 218 -0.07 -7.37 -9.93
N GLU A 219 0.43 -6.25 -9.43
CA GLU A 219 1.74 -5.72 -9.81
C GLU A 219 2.46 -5.08 -8.61
N VAL A 220 3.78 -5.21 -8.60
CA VAL A 220 4.67 -4.42 -7.77
C VAL A 220 5.07 -3.19 -8.57
N LEU A 221 4.68 -2.01 -8.11
CA LEU A 221 4.97 -0.76 -8.81
C LEU A 221 6.46 -0.40 -8.70
N GLU A 222 6.94 0.40 -9.65
CA GLU A 222 8.32 0.87 -9.65
C GLU A 222 8.67 1.60 -8.36
N PHE A 223 9.86 1.32 -7.84
CA PHE A 223 10.36 1.99 -6.65
C PHE A 223 10.54 3.48 -6.92
N SER A 224 10.03 4.32 -6.01
CA SER A 224 10.21 5.76 -6.07
C SER A 224 10.67 6.29 -4.72
N LYS A 225 11.85 6.91 -4.73
CA LYS A 225 12.45 7.59 -3.57
C LYS A 225 11.56 8.71 -3.01
N LEU A 226 10.63 9.23 -3.81
CA LEU A 226 9.68 10.27 -3.39
C LEU A 226 8.62 9.72 -2.42
N TYR A 227 8.24 8.45 -2.59
CA TYR A 227 7.22 7.81 -1.76
C TYR A 227 7.86 7.01 -0.62
N SER A 228 9.06 6.45 -0.85
CA SER A 228 9.61 5.39 -0.02
C SER A 228 11.13 5.33 -0.10
N ASP A 229 11.79 4.91 0.98
CA ASP A 229 13.25 4.71 1.04
C ASP A 229 13.70 3.31 0.60
N ILE A 230 12.88 2.27 0.84
CA ILE A 230 13.27 0.86 0.58
C ILE A 230 12.14 -0.02 0.03
N HIS A 231 10.90 0.47 -0.04
CA HIS A 231 9.72 -0.32 -0.42
C HIS A 231 9.10 0.15 -1.74
N SER A 232 8.75 -0.79 -2.61
CA SER A 232 7.86 -0.53 -3.73
C SER A 232 6.39 -0.61 -3.32
N PRO A 233 5.49 0.22 -3.89
CA PRO A 233 4.05 0.05 -3.72
C PRO A 233 3.55 -1.26 -4.33
N LEU A 234 2.46 -1.79 -3.79
CA LEU A 234 1.72 -2.92 -4.37
C LEU A 234 0.41 -2.41 -4.98
N SER A 235 0.00 -3.01 -6.08
CA SER A 235 -1.28 -2.72 -6.73
C SER A 235 -2.03 -4.01 -7.03
N LEU A 236 -3.24 -4.10 -6.50
CA LEU A 236 -4.16 -5.21 -6.70
C LEU A 236 -5.40 -4.70 -7.43
N PHE A 237 -5.80 -5.38 -8.51
CA PHE A 237 -6.97 -5.04 -9.30
C PHE A 237 -8.02 -6.11 -9.15
N LEU A 238 -9.19 -5.68 -8.68
CA LEU A 238 -10.34 -6.54 -8.41
C LEU A 238 -11.50 -6.14 -9.30
N GLY A 239 -12.05 -7.10 -10.06
CA GLY A 239 -13.30 -6.98 -10.81
C GLY A 239 -13.45 -5.75 -11.73
N GLU A 240 -14.68 -5.51 -12.18
CA GLU A 240 -15.07 -4.22 -12.76
C GLU A 240 -16.07 -3.53 -11.82
N ILE A 241 -15.84 -2.27 -11.50
CA ILE A 241 -16.86 -1.45 -10.83
C ILE A 241 -17.98 -1.22 -11.84
N ARG A 242 -19.23 -1.49 -11.44
CA ARG A 242 -20.34 -1.25 -12.35
C ARG A 242 -20.46 0.25 -12.69
N PRO A 243 -20.68 0.61 -13.96
CA PRO A 243 -20.78 2.02 -14.40
C PRO A 243 -21.85 2.83 -13.68
N GLU A 244 -22.94 2.17 -13.24
CA GLU A 244 -24.02 2.78 -12.45
C GLU A 244 -23.54 3.45 -11.16
N PHE A 245 -22.41 3.04 -10.60
CA PHE A 245 -21.83 3.62 -9.38
C PHE A 245 -20.89 4.79 -9.64
N ILE A 246 -20.45 5.00 -10.89
CA ILE A 246 -19.61 6.15 -11.28
C ILE A 246 -20.48 7.40 -11.44
N HIS A 247 -21.70 7.25 -11.99
CA HIS A 247 -22.57 8.38 -12.35
C HIS A 247 -23.49 8.90 -11.24
N GLN A 248 -23.80 8.11 -10.20
CA GLN A 248 -24.72 8.56 -9.14
C GLN A 248 -24.08 9.55 -8.14
N ASN A 249 -22.75 9.59 -8.01
CA ASN A 249 -22.07 10.37 -6.97
C ASN A 249 -21.29 11.60 -7.47
N GLU A 250 -21.21 11.83 -8.78
CA GLU A 250 -20.61 13.06 -9.34
C GLU A 250 -21.55 14.27 -9.28
N CYS A 251 -22.86 14.07 -9.10
CA CYS A 251 -23.85 15.16 -9.19
C CYS A 251 -24.04 16.00 -7.90
N ASP A 252 -23.57 15.56 -6.72
CA ASP A 252 -24.03 16.12 -5.43
C ASP A 252 -22.98 16.81 -4.54
N ARG A 253 -21.76 17.12 -5.02
CA ARG A 253 -20.78 17.86 -4.20
C ARG A 253 -20.17 19.06 -4.94
N ASN A 254 -20.95 20.13 -5.08
CA ASN A 254 -20.42 21.49 -5.30
C ASN A 254 -19.74 22.01 -4.01
N ILE A 255 -18.62 21.42 -3.63
CA ILE A 255 -17.69 22.08 -2.69
C ILE A 255 -16.74 22.91 -3.57
N PRO A 256 -16.63 24.23 -3.41
CA PRO A 256 -15.72 25.03 -4.20
C PRO A 256 -14.28 24.67 -3.85
N VAL A 257 -13.69 23.78 -4.65
CA VAL A 257 -12.30 23.36 -4.59
C VAL A 257 -11.39 24.59 -4.76
N ARG A 258 -10.57 24.88 -3.75
CA ARG A 258 -9.47 25.88 -3.83
C ARG A 258 -8.11 25.23 -4.05
N ILE A 259 -8.06 24.18 -4.87
CA ILE A 259 -6.80 23.73 -5.47
C ILE A 259 -6.97 23.92 -6.97
N LYS A 260 -6.10 24.73 -7.57
CA LYS A 260 -6.04 24.85 -9.03
C LYS A 260 -5.30 23.62 -9.53
N PRO A 261 -5.97 22.62 -10.13
CA PRO A 261 -5.27 21.50 -10.76
C PRO A 261 -4.29 22.04 -11.80
N TRP A 262 -3.27 21.25 -12.14
CA TRP A 262 -2.42 21.59 -13.28
C TRP A 262 -3.30 21.75 -14.52
N LYS A 263 -3.20 22.92 -15.14
CA LYS A 263 -3.96 23.28 -16.33
C LYS A 263 -3.04 23.14 -17.53
N PHE A 264 -3.42 22.36 -18.52
CA PHE A 264 -2.57 22.12 -19.70
C PHE A 264 -2.20 23.43 -20.41
N GLU A 265 -3.11 24.40 -20.41
CA GLU A 265 -2.88 25.75 -20.91
C GLU A 265 -1.78 26.55 -20.17
N LYS A 266 -1.34 26.09 -18.98
CA LYS A 266 -0.24 26.70 -18.20
C LYS A 266 1.14 26.07 -18.44
N SER A 267 1.22 25.09 -19.34
CA SER A 267 2.49 24.44 -19.70
C SER A 267 3.53 25.40 -20.28
N LEU A 268 3.10 26.35 -21.12
CA LEU A 268 4.01 27.35 -21.71
C LEU A 268 4.49 28.35 -20.65
N ASP A 269 3.60 28.82 -19.78
CA ASP A 269 3.95 29.72 -18.68
C ASP A 269 4.96 29.05 -17.73
N PHE A 270 4.75 27.77 -17.38
CA PHE A 270 5.71 26.99 -16.59
C PHE A 270 7.07 26.92 -17.25
N LYS A 271 7.10 26.58 -18.54
CA LYS A 271 8.35 26.51 -19.31
C LYS A 271 9.10 27.83 -19.28
N ASN A 272 8.38 28.95 -19.44
CA ASN A 272 8.97 30.29 -19.44
C ASN A 272 9.43 30.75 -18.05
N ASN A 273 8.90 30.17 -16.97
CA ASN A 273 9.30 30.48 -15.59
C ASN A 273 10.45 29.60 -15.08
N ILE A 274 10.94 28.64 -15.88
CA ILE A 274 12.15 27.90 -15.54
C ILE A 274 13.33 28.87 -15.60
N ASP A 275 14.03 29.03 -14.48
CA ASP A 275 15.22 29.86 -14.39
C ASP A 275 16.39 29.19 -15.14
N LEU A 276 16.59 29.60 -16.39
CA LEU A 276 17.62 29.05 -17.27
C LEU A 276 19.03 29.27 -16.72
N SER A 277 19.28 30.36 -16.00
CA SER A 277 20.60 30.62 -15.42
C SER A 277 20.96 29.58 -14.34
N ARG A 278 19.97 29.14 -13.57
CA ARG A 278 20.15 28.06 -12.59
C ARG A 278 20.28 26.69 -13.26
N VAL A 279 19.61 26.47 -14.39
CA VAL A 279 19.78 25.25 -15.19
C VAL A 279 21.20 25.18 -15.74
N GLU A 280 21.71 26.29 -16.29
CA GLU A 280 23.10 26.40 -16.77
C GLU A 280 24.11 26.14 -15.65
N ALA A 281 23.90 26.73 -14.46
CA ALA A 281 24.76 26.45 -13.30
C ALA A 281 24.74 24.97 -12.88
N VAL A 282 23.60 24.29 -12.99
CA VAL A 282 23.52 22.83 -12.74
C VAL A 282 24.29 22.05 -13.81
N LEU A 283 24.21 22.45 -15.07
CA LEU A 283 24.96 21.82 -16.17
C LEU A 283 26.47 22.01 -15.99
N GLU A 284 26.92 23.21 -15.64
CA GLU A 284 28.33 23.47 -15.34
C GLU A 284 28.84 22.62 -14.18
N ASN A 285 28.04 22.49 -13.11
CA ASN A 285 28.38 21.61 -11.98
C ASN A 285 28.48 20.15 -12.42
N LEU A 286 27.60 19.69 -13.31
CA LEU A 286 27.66 18.34 -13.87
C LEU A 286 28.91 18.13 -14.74
N ASP A 287 29.31 19.12 -15.53
CA ASP A 287 30.53 19.07 -16.34
C ASP A 287 31.79 19.04 -15.47
N ILE A 288 31.83 19.80 -14.37
CA ILE A 288 32.91 19.76 -13.38
C ILE A 288 32.99 18.37 -12.72
N LEU A 289 31.85 17.77 -12.39
CA LEU A 289 31.80 16.42 -11.82
C LEU A 289 32.21 15.34 -12.83
N ASN A 290 31.86 15.53 -14.11
CA ASN A 290 32.18 14.59 -15.17
C ASN A 290 33.67 14.64 -15.57
N THR A 291 34.32 15.81 -15.45
CA THR A 291 35.75 15.98 -15.74
C THR A 291 36.66 15.55 -14.60
N ASN A 292 36.18 15.59 -13.35
CA ASN A 292 36.89 15.11 -12.17
C ASN A 292 36.48 13.65 -11.83
N THR A 293 36.85 12.71 -12.69
CA THR A 293 36.36 11.31 -12.68
C THR A 293 36.76 10.44 -11.48
N THR A 294 37.46 10.97 -10.46
CA THR A 294 37.97 10.15 -9.34
C THR A 294 37.24 10.33 -8.01
N ASP A 295 36.29 11.26 -7.86
CA ASP A 295 35.69 11.54 -6.53
C ASP A 295 34.24 12.06 -6.55
N VAL A 296 33.38 11.52 -7.43
CA VAL A 296 31.94 11.84 -7.39
C VAL A 296 31.31 11.12 -6.19
N GLN A 297 31.00 11.88 -5.14
CA GLN A 297 30.38 11.37 -3.93
C GLN A 297 28.85 11.47 -3.99
N LYS A 298 28.17 10.66 -3.16
CA LYS A 298 26.71 10.65 -3.03
C LYS A 298 26.13 12.05 -2.79
N ASP A 299 26.84 12.88 -2.02
CA ASP A 299 26.38 14.22 -1.67
C ASP A 299 26.38 15.16 -2.88
N ASN A 300 27.31 14.99 -3.83
CA ASN A 300 27.30 15.74 -5.08
C ASN A 300 26.04 15.42 -5.91
N VAL A 301 25.67 14.14 -5.99
CA VAL A 301 24.45 13.70 -6.70
C VAL A 301 23.20 14.24 -6.00
N ASN A 302 23.13 14.17 -4.68
CA ASN A 302 21.99 14.70 -3.91
C ASN A 302 21.82 16.20 -4.13
N GLN A 303 22.92 16.96 -4.15
CA GLN A 303 22.90 18.41 -4.36
C GLN A 303 22.36 18.77 -5.75
N VAL A 304 22.81 18.08 -6.80
CA VAL A 304 22.30 18.28 -8.16
C VAL A 304 20.79 17.99 -8.24
N VAL A 305 20.35 16.85 -7.67
CA VAL A 305 18.93 16.48 -7.66
C VAL A 305 18.08 17.50 -6.89
N GLN A 306 18.58 18.00 -5.77
CA GLN A 306 17.90 19.03 -4.97
C GLN A 306 17.78 20.34 -5.74
N GLU A 307 18.82 20.78 -6.44
CA GLU A 307 18.76 22.00 -7.25
C GLU A 307 17.79 21.90 -8.42
N ILE A 308 17.80 20.79 -9.17
CA ILE A 308 16.83 20.54 -10.24
C ILE A 308 15.40 20.57 -9.68
N SER A 309 15.18 19.91 -8.54
CA SER A 309 13.87 19.90 -7.88
C SER A 309 13.42 21.31 -7.49
N ASN A 310 14.32 22.13 -6.93
CA ASN A 310 14.03 23.50 -6.55
C ASN A 310 13.67 24.37 -7.76
N ILE A 311 14.39 24.23 -8.90
CA ILE A 311 14.10 24.96 -10.14
C ILE A 311 12.66 24.67 -10.62
N LEU A 312 12.28 23.39 -10.66
CA LEU A 312 10.94 22.97 -11.09
C LEU A 312 9.85 23.45 -10.14
N LEU A 313 10.08 23.36 -8.82
CA LEU A 313 9.12 23.78 -7.81
C LEU A 313 8.89 25.30 -7.82
N GLU A 314 9.93 26.11 -7.97
CA GLU A 314 9.78 27.58 -8.03
C GLU A 314 9.04 28.03 -9.30
N SER A 315 9.32 27.40 -10.44
CA SER A 315 8.55 27.65 -11.66
C SER A 315 7.05 27.32 -11.47
N ALA A 316 6.75 26.21 -10.79
CA ALA A 316 5.36 25.84 -10.48
C ALA A 316 4.70 26.84 -9.52
N LYS A 317 5.41 27.32 -8.49
CA LYS A 317 4.88 28.29 -7.51
C LYS A 317 4.44 29.60 -8.16
N PHE A 318 5.16 30.06 -9.19
CA PHE A 318 4.81 31.28 -9.92
C PHE A 318 3.41 31.18 -10.55
N LEU A 319 3.02 30.01 -11.04
CA LEU A 319 1.72 29.77 -11.68
C LEU A 319 0.55 29.73 -10.68
N VAL A 320 0.84 29.40 -9.43
CA VAL A 320 -0.17 29.19 -8.38
C VAL A 320 -0.46 30.49 -7.60
N ASN A 321 0.25 31.59 -7.86
CA ASN A 321 0.07 32.88 -7.16
C ASN A 321 0.24 32.76 -5.63
N LEU A 322 1.23 32.00 -5.16
CA LEU A 322 1.65 32.02 -3.75
C LEU A 322 2.60 33.18 -3.46
N ARG A 323 2.23 34.42 -3.82
CA ARG A 323 2.81 35.59 -3.15
C ARG A 323 2.00 35.81 -1.89
N LYS A 324 2.58 35.51 -0.73
CA LYS A 324 2.16 36.18 0.50
C LYS A 324 2.18 37.68 0.20
N ALA A 325 1.01 38.31 0.32
CA ALA A 325 0.93 39.75 0.37
C ALA A 325 1.81 40.19 1.55
N ASN A 326 2.87 40.96 1.25
CA ASN A 326 3.40 41.90 2.22
C ASN A 326 2.30 42.95 2.45
N MET A 327 1.50 42.73 3.48
CA MET A 327 0.62 43.67 4.18
C MET A 327 0.66 43.16 5.63
N PHE A 328 1.36 43.73 6.59
CA PHE A 328 1.85 45.09 6.83
C PHE A 328 3.31 45.07 7.30
#